data_AF-A0AAV0U0S3-F1
#
_entry.id   AF-A0AAV0U0S3-F1
#
_cell.length_a   1.000
_cell.length_b   1.000
_cell.length_c   1.000
_cell.angle_alpha   90.00
_cell.angle_beta   90.00
_cell.angle_gamma   90.00
#
_symmetry.space_group_name_H-M   'P 1'
#
loop_
_entity.id
_entity.type
_entity.pdbx_description
1 polymer ?
#
loop_
_entity_poly.entity_id
_entity_poly.type
_entity_poly.pdbx_seq_one_letter_code
_entity_poly.pdbx_strand_id
1 'polypeptide(L)'
;MDSRFDKDVDSLFSRFQKGVQLLKKEPKLFRGLLYMSVKDVNMNDRQGVVDELSVKLDRVFEANKAQNFLTEMYAGQLVINCTPPFGTTEYYQSMENDVLKRLCHIVSLLDQPLAGFATGKTFLDCFRLVLSKISILDWTSMEKDTEHLLIVDANEKLPGILRTGCCVAHSLVADPSIPSHLKEDVVRVGTREKIVIFLENVCQAYPERASMWRSLGDVVSLDDINDESLDFGFDVTMPGGTKCGTIHKALVVHFHRFSSLRGVGGDTSKLVVGDQLSFDAFLVFALRRSKEYKYARKVRLSVDLERS
;
A
#
# COMPACT_ATOMS: atom_id res chain seq x y z
N MET A 1 36.45 31.99 -20.01
CA MET A 1 35.32 32.93 -19.95
C MET A 1 34.14 32.11 -19.49
N ASP A 2 33.72 32.23 -18.23
CA ASP A 2 32.49 31.57 -17.76
C ASP A 2 31.32 32.23 -18.47
N SER A 3 30.66 31.47 -19.36
CA SER A 3 29.49 31.96 -20.06
C SER A 3 28.32 32.12 -19.08
N ARG A 4 27.36 32.99 -19.40
CA ARG A 4 26.13 33.13 -18.59
C ARG A 4 25.39 31.80 -18.44
N PHE A 5 25.46 30.96 -19.47
CA PHE A 5 24.90 29.62 -19.51
C PHE A 5 25.54 28.69 -18.46
N ASP A 6 26.85 28.78 -18.25
CA ASP A 6 27.55 27.98 -17.24
C ASP A 6 27.06 28.29 -15.83
N LYS A 7 26.90 29.58 -15.51
CA LYS A 7 26.40 30.02 -14.20
C LYS A 7 24.94 29.62 -13.96
N ASP A 8 24.12 29.60 -15.02
CA ASP A 8 22.72 29.19 -14.92
C ASP A 8 22.59 27.67 -14.66
N VAL A 9 23.45 26.85 -15.27
CA VAL A 9 23.50 25.39 -15.05
C VAL A 9 24.00 25.06 -13.64
N ASP A 10 25.08 25.69 -13.18
CA ASP A 10 25.60 25.48 -11.83
C ASP A 10 24.58 25.92 -10.76
N SER A 11 23.89 27.04 -11.00
CA SER A 11 22.79 27.52 -10.15
C SER A 11 21.62 26.55 -10.11
N LEU A 12 21.25 25.96 -11.26
CA LEU A 12 20.20 24.96 -11.36
C LEU A 12 20.53 23.70 -10.54
N PHE A 13 21.71 23.13 -10.73
CA PHE A 13 22.14 21.94 -9.97
C PHE A 13 22.25 22.22 -8.48
N SER A 14 22.74 23.41 -8.09
CA SER A 14 22.77 23.84 -6.69
C SER A 14 21.35 23.91 -6.08
N ARG A 15 20.34 24.36 -6.84
CA ARG A 15 18.95 24.38 -6.39
C ARG A 15 18.39 22.97 -6.19
N PHE A 16 18.67 22.03 -7.10
CA PHE A 16 18.29 20.63 -6.93
C PHE A 16 18.93 20.01 -5.67
N GLN A 17 20.23 20.24 -5.48
CA GLN A 17 20.96 19.74 -4.31
C GLN A 17 20.39 20.32 -2.99
N LYS A 18 20.01 21.60 -2.96
CA LYS A 18 19.33 22.20 -1.81
C LYS A 18 17.95 21.59 -1.60
N GLY A 19 17.20 21.37 -2.67
CA GLY A 19 15.84 20.79 -2.63
C GLY A 19 15.82 19.35 -2.09
N VAL A 20 16.82 18.54 -2.41
CA VAL A 20 16.88 17.14 -1.95
C VAL A 20 17.05 17.00 -0.46
N GLN A 21 17.70 17.96 0.20
CA GLN A 21 17.78 17.96 1.66
C GLN A 21 16.42 18.12 2.35
N LEU A 22 15.39 18.58 1.63
CA LEU A 22 14.03 18.78 2.11
C LEU A 22 13.15 17.53 1.99
N LEU A 23 13.58 16.56 1.17
CA LEU A 23 12.78 15.38 0.78
C LEU A 23 13.30 14.08 1.43
N LYS A 24 14.10 14.22 2.49
CA LYS A 24 14.81 13.11 3.13
C LYS A 24 13.85 12.01 3.64
N LYS A 25 14.31 10.76 3.50
CA LYS A 25 13.78 9.52 4.08
C LYS A 25 12.56 8.84 3.41
N GLU A 26 12.11 9.29 2.24
CA GLU A 26 11.05 8.57 1.51
C GLU A 26 11.59 7.98 0.20
N PRO A 27 12.19 6.77 0.24
CA PRO A 27 12.82 6.15 -0.94
C PRO A 27 11.83 5.84 -2.07
N LYS A 28 10.52 5.92 -1.83
CA LYS A 28 9.45 5.70 -2.81
C LYS A 28 9.10 6.95 -3.63
N LEU A 29 9.50 8.13 -3.16
CA LEU A 29 9.04 9.42 -3.69
C LEU A 29 9.73 9.80 -4.99
N PHE A 30 10.99 9.38 -5.16
CA PHE A 30 11.79 9.69 -6.33
C PHE A 30 12.60 8.48 -6.76
N ARG A 31 12.19 7.89 -7.89
CA ARG A 31 12.85 6.72 -8.51
C ARG A 31 12.92 6.92 -10.02
N GLY A 32 13.35 8.12 -10.40
CA GLY A 32 13.40 8.52 -11.80
C GLY A 32 14.72 8.18 -12.46
N LEU A 33 14.79 8.46 -13.75
CA LEU A 33 16.04 8.68 -14.46
C LEU A 33 16.22 10.18 -14.65
N LEU A 34 17.41 10.72 -14.39
CA LEU A 34 17.74 12.07 -14.83
C LEU A 34 18.12 12.03 -16.31
N TYR A 35 17.22 12.49 -17.18
CA TYR A 35 17.47 12.58 -18.62
C TYR A 35 17.75 14.02 -19.01
N MET A 36 18.95 14.29 -19.54
CA MET A 36 19.35 15.59 -20.06
C MET A 36 19.44 15.54 -21.58
N SER A 37 18.67 16.39 -22.25
CA SER A 37 18.73 16.54 -23.71
C SER A 37 19.46 17.82 -24.07
N VAL A 38 20.66 17.70 -24.61
CA VAL A 38 21.42 18.82 -25.15
C VAL A 38 21.14 18.90 -26.65
N LYS A 39 20.59 20.03 -27.09
CA LYS A 39 20.21 20.23 -28.49
C LYS A 39 21.28 20.99 -29.25
N ASP A 40 21.23 20.86 -30.58
CA ASP A 40 22.06 21.63 -31.50
C ASP A 40 23.57 21.37 -31.35
N VAL A 41 23.93 20.11 -31.12
CA VAL A 41 25.33 19.72 -30.86
C VAL A 41 25.98 19.25 -32.15
N ASN A 42 27.13 19.83 -32.49
CA ASN A 42 28.00 19.24 -33.51
C ASN A 42 28.46 17.87 -33.03
N MET A 43 28.21 16.82 -33.81
CA MET A 43 28.45 15.44 -33.38
C MET A 43 29.92 15.13 -33.09
N ASN A 44 30.85 15.91 -33.64
CA ASN A 44 32.28 15.82 -33.33
C ASN A 44 32.60 16.31 -31.90
N ASP A 45 31.78 17.20 -31.35
CA ASP A 45 31.97 17.82 -30.03
C ASP A 45 31.14 17.12 -28.93
N ARG A 46 30.37 16.09 -29.30
CA ARG A 46 29.47 15.36 -28.40
C ARG A 46 30.15 14.92 -27.11
N GLN A 47 31.35 14.34 -27.21
CA GLN A 47 32.05 13.83 -26.03
C GLN A 47 32.47 14.98 -25.10
N GLY A 48 32.95 16.09 -25.67
CA GLY A 48 33.29 17.28 -24.89
C GLY A 48 32.11 17.84 -24.10
N VAL A 49 30.91 17.86 -24.70
CA VAL A 49 29.68 18.29 -24.01
C VAL A 49 29.31 17.35 -22.86
N VAL A 50 29.41 16.04 -23.06
CA VAL A 50 29.13 15.04 -22.03
C VAL A 50 30.12 15.16 -20.87
N ASP A 51 31.41 15.30 -21.18
CA ASP A 51 32.47 15.42 -20.18
C ASP A 51 32.30 16.70 -19.36
N GLU A 52 31.98 17.82 -20.00
CA GLU A 52 31.77 19.10 -19.31
C GLU A 52 30.58 19.05 -18.33
N LEU A 53 29.45 18.51 -18.77
CA LEU A 53 28.27 18.33 -17.90
C LEU A 53 28.54 17.37 -16.74
N SER A 54 29.28 16.30 -17.00
CA SER A 54 29.68 15.34 -15.96
C SER A 54 30.57 16.00 -14.91
N VAL A 55 31.58 16.77 -15.34
CA VAL A 55 32.46 17.52 -14.42
C VAL A 55 31.67 18.54 -13.59
N LYS A 56 30.67 19.22 -14.16
CA LYS A 56 29.81 20.15 -13.41
C LYS A 56 28.97 19.42 -12.35
N LEU A 57 28.40 18.28 -12.69
CA LEU A 57 27.67 17.46 -11.72
C LEU A 57 28.59 16.96 -10.60
N ASP A 58 29.78 16.47 -10.95
CA ASP A 58 30.77 16.01 -9.98
C ASP A 58 31.17 17.12 -9.00
N ARG A 59 31.36 18.36 -9.49
CA ARG A 59 31.61 19.54 -8.63
C ARG A 59 30.47 19.81 -7.66
N VAL A 60 29.22 19.67 -8.11
CA VAL A 60 28.04 19.82 -7.23
C VAL A 60 27.98 18.69 -6.20
N PHE A 61 28.43 17.49 -6.58
CA PHE A 61 28.44 16.31 -5.72
C PHE A 61 29.64 16.25 -4.76
N GLU A 62 30.71 17.02 -4.96
CA GLU A 62 31.93 16.95 -4.13
C GLU A 62 31.65 17.09 -2.63
N ALA A 63 30.70 17.96 -2.25
CA ALA A 63 30.33 18.17 -0.86
C ALA A 63 29.51 17.02 -0.25
N ASN A 64 28.82 16.21 -1.06
CA ASN A 64 27.92 15.14 -0.60
C ASN A 64 27.91 13.95 -1.57
N LYS A 65 29.07 13.30 -1.78
CA LYS A 65 29.22 12.23 -2.79
C LYS A 65 28.24 11.06 -2.62
N ALA A 66 27.91 10.69 -1.38
CA ALA A 66 27.00 9.58 -1.09
C ALA A 66 25.51 9.98 -1.00
N GLN A 67 25.21 11.27 -0.82
CA GLN A 67 23.85 11.80 -0.61
C GLN A 67 23.66 13.06 -1.46
N ASN A 68 23.54 12.86 -2.77
CA ASN A 68 23.30 13.93 -3.73
C ASN A 68 21.95 13.74 -4.43
N PHE A 69 21.51 14.76 -5.15
CA PHE A 69 20.21 14.70 -5.78
C PHE A 69 20.08 13.61 -6.84
N LEU A 70 21.18 13.20 -7.49
CA LEU A 70 21.16 12.12 -8.45
C LEU A 70 20.90 10.77 -7.76
N THR A 71 21.57 10.49 -6.65
CA THR A 71 21.38 9.24 -5.89
C THR A 71 20.03 9.20 -5.18
N GLU A 72 19.62 10.31 -4.58
CA GLU A 72 18.39 10.39 -3.77
C GLU A 72 17.12 10.47 -4.64
N MET A 73 17.16 11.16 -5.80
CA MET A 73 15.97 11.33 -6.64
C MET A 73 15.91 10.41 -7.85
N TYR A 74 17.07 10.07 -8.38
CA TYR A 74 17.18 9.41 -9.67
C TYR A 74 17.91 8.07 -9.57
N ALA A 75 18.05 7.51 -8.37
CA ALA A 75 18.73 6.24 -8.12
C ALA A 75 20.14 6.15 -8.73
N GLY A 76 20.84 7.28 -8.85
CA GLY A 76 22.16 7.35 -9.49
C GLY A 76 22.12 7.30 -11.02
N GLN A 77 20.94 7.24 -11.64
CA GLN A 77 20.77 7.07 -13.07
C GLN A 77 20.78 8.43 -13.79
N LEU A 78 21.74 8.59 -14.69
CA LEU A 78 21.89 9.77 -15.54
C LEU A 78 22.04 9.34 -16.99
N VAL A 79 21.30 10.00 -17.89
CA VAL A 79 21.48 9.90 -19.34
C VAL A 79 21.61 11.29 -19.93
N ILE A 80 22.73 11.54 -20.61
CA ILE A 80 22.96 12.76 -21.39
C ILE A 80 22.86 12.40 -22.87
N ASN A 81 21.89 12.99 -23.56
CA ASN A 81 21.68 12.80 -24.99
C ASN A 81 21.94 14.11 -25.74
N CYS A 82 22.96 14.09 -26.60
CA CYS A 82 23.28 15.19 -27.51
C CYS A 82 22.58 14.94 -28.85
N THR A 83 21.66 15.81 -29.25
CA THR A 83 21.01 15.73 -30.58
C THR A 83 21.77 16.59 -31.59
N PRO A 84 21.88 16.14 -32.86
CA PRO A 84 22.49 16.90 -33.96
C PRO A 84 21.88 18.29 -34.18
N PRO A 85 22.49 19.13 -35.04
CA PRO A 85 21.98 20.47 -35.32
C PRO A 85 20.56 20.48 -35.86
N PHE A 86 19.74 21.42 -35.38
CA PHE A 86 18.33 21.47 -35.76
C PHE A 86 18.18 21.72 -37.27
N GLY A 87 17.28 20.99 -37.92
CA GLY A 87 17.06 21.09 -39.38
C GLY A 87 17.93 20.15 -40.23
N THR A 88 18.85 19.41 -39.61
CA THR A 88 19.59 18.33 -40.29
C THR A 88 18.76 17.05 -40.35
N THR A 89 19.01 16.20 -41.34
CA THR A 89 18.33 14.89 -41.45
C THR A 89 18.65 14.01 -40.24
N GLU A 90 19.88 14.10 -39.73
CA GLU A 90 20.39 13.39 -38.58
C GLU A 90 19.64 13.77 -37.29
N TYR A 91 19.20 15.03 -37.13
CA TYR A 91 18.40 15.45 -35.99
C TYR A 91 17.06 14.71 -35.92
N TYR A 92 16.34 14.64 -37.04
CA TYR A 92 15.04 13.97 -37.09
C TYR A 92 15.19 12.45 -36.92
N GLN A 93 16.23 11.85 -37.51
CA GLN A 93 16.55 10.44 -37.31
C GLN A 93 16.91 10.13 -35.84
N SER A 94 17.64 11.02 -35.16
CA SER A 94 17.98 10.88 -33.74
C SER A 94 16.75 10.94 -32.84
N MET A 95 15.78 11.81 -33.15
CA MET A 95 14.52 11.89 -32.40
C MET A 95 13.69 10.60 -32.53
N GLU A 96 13.56 10.07 -33.74
CA GLU A 96 12.71 8.92 -34.02
C GLU A 96 13.34 7.58 -33.58
N ASN A 97 14.65 7.42 -33.78
CA ASN A 97 15.32 6.16 -33.44
C ASN A 97 15.96 6.17 -32.07
N ASP A 98 16.68 7.21 -31.72
CA ASP A 98 17.61 7.17 -30.59
C ASP A 98 16.94 7.63 -29.29
N VAL A 99 16.19 8.73 -29.34
CA VAL A 99 15.45 9.24 -28.18
C VAL A 99 14.26 8.34 -27.87
N LEU A 100 13.49 7.94 -28.88
CA LEU A 100 12.29 7.12 -28.70
C LEU A 100 12.65 5.71 -28.18
N LYS A 101 13.64 5.03 -28.77
CA LYS A 101 14.10 3.71 -28.27
C LYS A 101 14.69 3.82 -26.88
N ARG A 102 15.44 4.89 -26.56
CA ARG A 102 15.95 5.09 -25.20
C ARG A 102 14.83 5.31 -24.20
N LEU A 103 13.86 6.17 -24.49
CA LEU A 103 12.70 6.38 -23.61
C LEU A 103 11.89 5.09 -23.44
N CYS A 104 11.63 4.34 -24.52
CA CYS A 104 10.99 3.03 -24.43
C CYS A 104 11.79 2.07 -23.55
N HIS A 105 13.11 1.97 -23.74
CA HIS A 105 13.98 1.14 -22.91
C HIS A 105 13.97 1.57 -21.43
N ILE A 106 13.96 2.87 -21.15
CA ILE A 106 13.86 3.41 -19.79
C ILE A 106 12.53 3.00 -19.15
N VAL A 107 11.44 3.11 -19.90
CA VAL A 107 10.11 2.65 -19.44
C VAL A 107 10.10 1.12 -19.25
N SER A 108 10.75 0.36 -20.12
CA SER A 108 10.86 -1.11 -20.00
C SER A 108 11.78 -1.56 -18.85
N LEU A 109 12.79 -0.77 -18.48
CA LEU A 109 13.63 -1.05 -17.30
C LEU A 109 12.85 -0.86 -15.98
N LEU A 110 11.76 -0.07 -16.00
CA LEU A 110 10.84 0.05 -14.86
C LEU A 110 9.97 -1.22 -14.67
N ASP A 111 10.01 -2.20 -15.59
CA ASP A 111 9.37 -3.53 -15.39
C ASP A 111 10.21 -4.47 -14.50
N GLN A 112 11.43 -4.09 -14.11
CA GLN A 112 12.07 -4.72 -12.95
C GLN A 112 11.27 -4.37 -11.69
N PRO A 113 11.24 -5.22 -10.65
CA PRO A 113 10.49 -4.96 -9.43
C PRO A 113 11.14 -3.83 -8.61
N LEU A 114 11.17 -2.63 -9.17
CA LEU A 114 11.41 -1.40 -8.46
C LEU A 114 10.21 -1.20 -7.55
N ALA A 115 10.47 -1.17 -6.24
CA ALA A 115 9.51 -0.86 -5.18
C ALA A 115 8.79 0.49 -5.39
N GLY A 116 7.84 0.52 -6.31
CA GLY A 116 6.84 1.56 -6.47
C GLY A 116 5.75 1.43 -5.40
N PHE A 117 4.74 2.29 -5.46
CA PHE A 117 3.61 2.20 -4.54
C PHE A 117 2.80 0.94 -4.82
N ALA A 118 2.55 0.15 -3.76
CA ALA A 118 1.79 -1.09 -3.86
C ALA A 118 0.36 -0.87 -4.38
N THR A 119 -0.23 0.30 -4.16
CA THR A 119 -1.55 0.66 -4.66
C THR A 119 -1.60 2.10 -5.13
N GLY A 120 -2.52 2.39 -6.08
CA GLY A 120 -2.77 3.76 -6.53
C GLY A 120 -3.26 4.69 -5.41
N LYS A 121 -3.96 4.15 -4.40
CA LYS A 121 -4.33 4.92 -3.19
C LYS A 121 -3.10 5.36 -2.42
N THR A 122 -2.15 4.46 -2.15
CA THR A 122 -0.90 4.79 -1.44
C THR A 122 -0.09 5.84 -2.20
N PHE A 123 -0.03 5.74 -3.53
CA PHE A 123 0.57 6.78 -4.37
C PHE A 123 -0.14 8.13 -4.22
N LEU A 124 -1.46 8.15 -4.37
CA LEU A 124 -2.24 9.38 -4.29
C LEU A 124 -2.15 10.05 -2.91
N ASP A 125 -2.20 9.25 -1.83
CA ASP A 125 -2.11 9.76 -0.46
C ASP A 125 -0.71 10.36 -0.21
N CYS A 126 0.36 9.68 -0.65
CA CYS A 126 1.72 10.21 -0.61
C CYS A 126 1.85 11.49 -1.43
N PHE A 127 1.32 11.52 -2.65
CA PHE A 127 1.39 12.69 -3.54
C PHE A 127 0.64 13.89 -2.96
N ARG A 128 -0.55 13.69 -2.40
CA ARG A 128 -1.32 14.73 -1.70
C ARG A 128 -0.55 15.26 -0.49
N LEU A 129 0.10 14.39 0.27
CA LEU A 129 0.92 14.78 1.40
C LEU A 129 2.10 15.67 0.94
N VAL A 130 2.81 15.26 -0.12
CA VAL A 130 3.89 16.07 -0.72
C VAL A 130 3.38 17.44 -1.17
N LEU A 131 2.27 17.50 -1.91
CA LEU A 131 1.68 18.75 -2.36
C LEU A 131 1.26 19.65 -1.20
N SER A 132 0.72 19.07 -0.12
CA SER A 132 0.32 19.81 1.07
C SER A 132 1.52 20.39 1.80
N LYS A 133 2.62 19.64 1.94
CA LYS A 133 3.87 20.16 2.52
C LYS A 133 4.47 21.28 1.68
N ILE A 134 4.49 21.12 0.35
CA ILE A 134 4.94 22.17 -0.56
C ILE A 134 4.09 23.44 -0.42
N SER A 135 2.76 23.31 -0.29
CA SER A 135 1.87 24.48 -0.21
C SER A 135 2.02 25.27 1.10
N ILE A 136 2.37 24.59 2.20
CA ILE A 136 2.61 25.23 3.49
C ILE A 136 4.10 25.52 3.76
N LEU A 137 4.98 25.22 2.79
CA LEU A 137 6.43 25.34 2.91
C LEU A 137 7.01 24.56 4.11
N ASP A 138 6.39 23.43 4.46
CA ASP A 138 6.88 22.52 5.49
C ASP A 138 7.91 21.56 4.90
N TRP A 139 9.14 21.67 5.40
CA TRP A 139 10.28 20.86 4.98
C TRP A 139 10.67 19.78 5.99
N THR A 140 9.83 19.54 7.00
CA THR A 140 10.03 18.47 7.95
C THR A 140 9.71 17.11 7.32
N SER A 141 10.31 16.04 7.86
CA SER A 141 10.12 14.68 7.37
C SER A 141 8.64 14.26 7.34
N MET A 142 8.26 13.43 6.36
CA MET A 142 6.91 12.91 6.17
C MET A 142 6.60 11.63 6.95
N GLU A 143 7.59 11.05 7.64
CA GLU A 143 7.49 9.73 8.31
C GLU A 143 6.29 9.64 9.28
N LYS A 144 6.09 10.67 10.10
CA LYS A 144 4.94 10.71 11.03
C LYS A 144 3.61 10.88 10.32
N ASP A 145 3.60 11.63 9.22
CA ASP A 145 2.39 11.90 8.45
C ASP A 145 1.96 10.65 7.68
N THR A 146 2.92 9.89 7.14
CA THR A 146 2.66 8.60 6.48
C THR A 146 2.20 7.55 7.49
N GLU A 147 2.83 7.45 8.66
CA GLU A 147 2.34 6.61 9.76
C GLU A 147 0.91 6.99 10.18
N HIS A 148 0.62 8.28 10.32
CA HIS A 148 -0.71 8.76 10.68
C HIS A 148 -1.75 8.38 9.62
N LEU A 149 -1.45 8.53 8.33
CA LEU A 149 -2.33 8.10 7.24
C LEU A 149 -2.61 6.59 7.28
N LEU A 150 -1.61 5.77 7.61
CA LEU A 150 -1.79 4.33 7.79
C LEU A 150 -2.69 3.99 8.98
N ILE A 151 -2.53 4.70 10.09
CA ILE A 151 -3.38 4.55 11.28
C ILE A 151 -4.82 4.94 10.96
N VAL A 152 -5.03 6.05 10.23
CA VAL A 152 -6.36 6.49 9.80
C VAL A 152 -7.01 5.46 8.86
N ASP A 153 -6.33 4.98 7.82
CA ASP A 153 -6.88 3.95 6.91
C ASP A 153 -7.20 2.64 7.65
N ALA A 154 -6.37 2.26 8.63
CA ALA A 154 -6.64 1.12 9.49
C ALA A 154 -7.90 1.37 10.34
N ASN A 155 -8.00 2.51 11.01
CA ASN A 155 -9.14 2.85 11.86
C ASN A 155 -10.46 2.95 11.09
N GLU A 156 -10.44 3.41 9.84
CA GLU A 156 -11.63 3.45 9.00
C GLU A 156 -12.15 2.05 8.63
N LYS A 157 -11.24 1.12 8.33
CA LYS A 157 -11.60 -0.22 7.80
C LYS A 157 -11.77 -1.29 8.88
N LEU A 158 -11.08 -1.15 10.01
CA LEU A 158 -11.08 -2.14 11.09
C LEU A 158 -12.47 -2.45 11.65
N PRO A 159 -13.34 -1.45 11.93
CA PRO A 159 -14.67 -1.72 12.46
C PRO A 159 -15.52 -2.58 11.52
N GLY A 160 -15.46 -2.30 10.20
CA GLY A 160 -16.14 -3.09 9.18
C GLY A 160 -15.64 -4.54 9.13
N ILE A 161 -14.31 -4.73 9.05
CA ILE A 161 -13.71 -6.07 8.98
C ILE A 161 -14.01 -6.90 10.23
N LEU A 162 -13.97 -6.29 11.42
CA LEU A 162 -14.27 -7.01 12.66
C LEU A 162 -15.76 -7.37 12.77
N ARG A 163 -16.65 -6.54 12.21
CA ARG A 163 -18.10 -6.77 12.21
C ARG A 163 -18.56 -7.82 11.19
N THR A 164 -17.99 -7.79 9.98
CA THR A 164 -18.52 -8.56 8.83
C THR A 164 -17.51 -9.49 8.18
N GLY A 165 -16.24 -9.45 8.60
CA GLY A 165 -15.14 -10.10 7.90
C GLY A 165 -14.78 -9.45 6.56
N CYS A 166 -15.41 -8.34 6.20
CA CYS A 166 -15.27 -7.64 4.92
C CYS A 166 -14.87 -6.17 5.09
N CYS A 167 -14.30 -5.58 4.06
CA CYS A 167 -14.11 -4.14 3.99
C CYS A 167 -15.48 -3.45 3.83
N VAL A 168 -15.79 -2.51 4.71
CA VAL A 168 -17.02 -1.70 4.67
C VAL A 168 -16.65 -0.25 4.95
N ALA A 169 -17.31 0.69 4.27
CA ALA A 169 -17.15 2.11 4.54
C ALA A 169 -17.49 2.45 6.00
N HIS A 170 -16.66 3.25 6.67
CA HIS A 170 -16.80 3.57 8.08
C HIS A 170 -18.19 4.14 8.44
N SER A 171 -18.77 4.96 7.56
CA SER A 171 -20.10 5.55 7.74
C SER A 171 -21.24 4.53 7.83
N LEU A 172 -21.06 3.34 7.26
CA LEU A 172 -22.07 2.26 7.25
C LEU A 172 -21.90 1.28 8.41
N VAL A 173 -20.80 1.37 9.17
CA VAL A 173 -20.51 0.40 10.25
C VAL A 173 -21.49 0.54 11.42
N ALA A 174 -22.13 1.69 11.58
CA ALA A 174 -23.18 1.89 12.58
C ALA A 174 -24.56 1.36 12.12
N ASP A 175 -24.75 1.09 10.82
CA ASP A 175 -26.06 0.75 10.29
C ASP A 175 -26.49 -0.66 10.72
N PRO A 176 -27.76 -0.89 11.08
CA PRO A 176 -28.21 -2.18 11.59
C PRO A 176 -28.12 -3.33 10.56
N SER A 177 -28.10 -3.00 9.27
CA SER A 177 -27.94 -3.98 8.18
C SER A 177 -27.13 -3.37 7.05
N ILE A 178 -26.13 -4.10 6.58
CA ILE A 178 -25.26 -3.67 5.47
C ILE A 178 -25.57 -4.58 4.27
N PRO A 179 -26.04 -4.03 3.14
CA PRO A 179 -26.25 -4.77 1.90
C PRO A 179 -24.99 -5.52 1.44
N SER A 180 -25.16 -6.73 0.88
CA SER A 180 -24.03 -7.57 0.43
C SER A 180 -23.14 -6.89 -0.60
N HIS A 181 -23.72 -6.13 -1.54
CA HIS A 181 -22.96 -5.42 -2.58
C HIS A 181 -22.07 -4.28 -2.04
N LEU A 182 -22.23 -3.89 -0.77
CA LEU A 182 -21.36 -2.91 -0.10
C LEU A 182 -20.30 -3.55 0.79
N LYS A 183 -20.26 -4.89 0.84
CA LYS A 183 -19.23 -5.67 1.52
C LYS A 183 -18.15 -6.02 0.51
N GLU A 184 -17.00 -5.39 0.63
CA GLU A 184 -15.87 -5.64 -0.25
C GLU A 184 -14.96 -6.72 0.33
N ASP A 185 -14.39 -7.54 -0.53
CA ASP A 185 -13.42 -8.56 -0.13
C ASP A 185 -12.19 -7.95 0.53
N VAL A 186 -11.68 -8.63 1.56
CA VAL A 186 -10.38 -8.30 2.12
C VAL A 186 -9.31 -8.88 1.20
N VAL A 187 -8.71 -8.04 0.36
CA VAL A 187 -7.70 -8.47 -0.62
C VAL A 187 -6.27 -8.30 -0.11
N ARG A 188 -5.36 -9.12 -0.64
CA ARG A 188 -3.92 -9.00 -0.42
C ARG A 188 -3.40 -7.71 -1.04
N VAL A 189 -2.67 -6.91 -0.24
CA VAL A 189 -2.08 -5.63 -0.66
C VAL A 189 -1.25 -5.82 -1.94
N GLY A 190 -1.48 -4.95 -2.93
CA GLY A 190 -0.79 -5.00 -4.23
C GLY A 190 -1.34 -6.03 -5.23
N THR A 191 -2.35 -6.81 -4.84
CA THR A 191 -3.01 -7.78 -5.72
C THR A 191 -4.53 -7.63 -5.64
N ARG A 192 -5.25 -8.35 -6.50
CA ARG A 192 -6.72 -8.50 -6.40
C ARG A 192 -7.12 -9.84 -5.77
N GLU A 193 -6.17 -10.56 -5.17
CA GLU A 193 -6.45 -11.86 -4.56
C GLU A 193 -7.16 -11.66 -3.21
N LYS A 194 -8.33 -12.27 -3.07
CA LYS A 194 -9.04 -12.37 -1.79
C LYS A 194 -8.17 -13.12 -0.78
N ILE A 195 -8.03 -12.56 0.42
CA ILE A 195 -7.46 -13.27 1.56
C ILE A 195 -8.50 -14.32 1.99
N VAL A 196 -8.04 -15.53 2.22
CA VAL A 196 -8.85 -16.60 2.80
C VAL A 196 -8.08 -17.12 4.01
N ILE A 197 -8.75 -17.18 5.16
CA ILE A 197 -8.16 -17.63 6.41
C ILE A 197 -8.81 -18.95 6.79
N PHE A 198 -8.03 -20.02 6.68
CA PHE A 198 -8.47 -21.36 7.00
C PHE A 198 -8.35 -21.64 8.50
N LEU A 199 -9.06 -22.65 8.97
CA LEU A 199 -9.06 -23.16 10.34
C LEU A 199 -7.63 -23.37 10.85
N GLU A 200 -6.79 -24.00 10.05
CA GLU A 200 -5.40 -24.29 10.44
C GLU A 200 -4.59 -23.00 10.65
N ASN A 201 -4.86 -21.92 9.89
CA ASN A 201 -4.21 -20.63 10.12
C ASN A 201 -4.61 -20.03 11.48
N VAL A 202 -5.89 -20.11 11.83
CA VAL A 202 -6.40 -19.61 13.12
C VAL A 202 -5.88 -20.47 14.28
N CYS A 203 -5.82 -21.80 14.11
CA CYS A 203 -5.25 -22.72 15.09
C CYS A 203 -3.76 -22.47 15.34
N GLN A 204 -2.99 -22.14 14.30
CA GLN A 204 -1.58 -21.77 14.44
C GLN A 204 -1.41 -20.43 15.17
N ALA A 205 -2.28 -19.46 14.90
CA ALA A 205 -2.24 -18.15 15.56
C ALA A 205 -2.68 -18.22 17.05
N TYR A 206 -3.56 -19.17 17.41
CA TYR A 206 -4.07 -19.36 18.77
C TYR A 206 -4.01 -20.84 19.19
N PRO A 207 -2.81 -21.37 19.52
CA PRO A 207 -2.62 -22.78 19.86
C PRO A 207 -3.46 -23.25 21.06
N GLU A 208 -3.74 -22.35 22.01
CA GLU A 208 -4.47 -22.65 23.25
C GLU A 208 -5.94 -23.04 23.03
N ARG A 209 -6.52 -22.72 21.87
CA ARG A 209 -7.90 -23.06 21.49
C ARG A 209 -7.98 -24.02 20.32
N ALA A 210 -6.83 -24.43 19.78
CA ALA A 210 -6.78 -25.21 18.55
C ALA A 210 -7.45 -26.58 18.66
N SER A 211 -7.30 -27.27 19.79
CA SER A 211 -7.97 -28.57 20.03
C SER A 211 -9.50 -28.44 19.98
N MET A 212 -10.04 -27.41 20.63
CA MET A 212 -11.47 -27.12 20.67
C MET A 212 -12.02 -26.81 19.27
N TRP A 213 -11.33 -26.01 18.47
CA TRP A 213 -11.79 -25.69 17.11
C TRP A 213 -11.62 -26.83 16.12
N ARG A 214 -10.61 -27.69 16.28
CA ARG A 214 -10.52 -28.92 15.45
C ARG A 214 -11.68 -29.86 15.72
N SER A 215 -12.01 -30.09 17.00
CA SER A 215 -13.20 -30.86 17.38
C SER A 215 -14.51 -30.23 16.89
N LEU A 216 -14.57 -28.89 16.82
CA LEU A 216 -15.70 -28.20 16.21
C LEU A 216 -15.73 -28.35 14.68
N GLY A 217 -14.57 -28.31 14.03
CA GLY A 217 -14.37 -28.51 12.60
C GLY A 217 -14.80 -29.89 12.10
N ASP A 218 -14.67 -30.91 12.95
CA ASP A 218 -15.16 -32.26 12.66
C ASP A 218 -16.70 -32.34 12.57
N VAL A 219 -17.40 -31.40 13.21
CA VAL A 219 -18.87 -31.35 13.30
C VAL A 219 -19.47 -30.31 12.34
N VAL A 220 -18.74 -29.22 12.09
CA VAL A 220 -19.15 -28.10 11.22
C VAL A 220 -18.00 -27.74 10.31
N SER A 221 -18.26 -27.66 9.00
CA SER A 221 -17.26 -27.15 8.06
C SER A 221 -17.02 -25.65 8.27
N LEU A 222 -16.03 -25.32 9.09
CA LEU A 222 -15.69 -23.95 9.47
C LEU A 222 -15.09 -23.15 8.30
N ASP A 223 -14.39 -23.83 7.39
CA ASP A 223 -13.72 -23.22 6.24
C ASP A 223 -14.69 -22.85 5.10
N ASP A 224 -15.84 -23.53 5.00
CA ASP A 224 -16.87 -23.24 3.99
C ASP A 224 -17.75 -22.02 4.35
N ILE A 225 -17.51 -21.43 5.52
CA ILE A 225 -18.31 -20.29 6.00
C ILE A 225 -17.85 -19.00 5.33
N ASN A 226 -18.68 -18.46 4.43
CA ASN A 226 -18.47 -17.15 3.83
C ASN A 226 -18.43 -16.03 4.90
N ASP A 227 -17.38 -15.23 4.93
CA ASP A 227 -17.22 -14.15 5.90
C ASP A 227 -18.34 -13.10 5.82
N GLU A 228 -18.74 -12.66 4.62
CA GLU A 228 -19.78 -11.65 4.38
C GLU A 228 -21.11 -11.92 5.10
N SER A 229 -21.37 -13.19 5.35
CA SER A 229 -22.61 -13.67 5.95
C SER A 229 -22.55 -13.64 7.49
N LEU A 230 -21.36 -13.58 8.09
CA LEU A 230 -21.14 -13.41 9.53
C LEU A 230 -21.12 -11.91 9.85
N ASP A 231 -22.31 -11.31 9.97
CA ASP A 231 -22.48 -9.89 10.30
C ASP A 231 -23.02 -9.75 11.72
N PHE A 232 -22.21 -9.23 12.64
CA PHE A 232 -22.61 -9.02 14.03
C PHE A 232 -23.71 -7.95 14.19
N GLY A 233 -23.97 -7.13 13.18
CA GLY A 233 -25.09 -6.17 13.19
C GLY A 233 -24.83 -4.88 13.97
N PHE A 234 -23.64 -4.70 14.52
CA PHE A 234 -23.23 -3.50 15.25
C PHE A 234 -21.71 -3.32 15.22
N ASP A 235 -21.24 -2.10 15.51
CA ASP A 235 -19.81 -1.83 15.66
C ASP A 235 -19.25 -2.53 16.91
N VAL A 236 -18.45 -3.57 16.69
CA VAL A 236 -17.81 -4.36 17.76
C VAL A 236 -16.62 -3.64 18.42
N THR A 237 -16.21 -2.48 17.90
CA THR A 237 -15.05 -1.71 18.37
C THR A 237 -15.41 -0.58 19.34
N MET A 238 -16.70 -0.28 19.53
CA MET A 238 -17.16 0.83 20.38
C MET A 238 -17.40 0.37 21.83
N PRO A 239 -16.50 0.66 22.79
CA PRO A 239 -16.73 0.33 24.19
C PRO A 239 -17.85 1.22 24.76
N GLY A 240 -18.98 0.62 25.14
CA GLY A 240 -20.03 1.27 25.93
C GLY A 240 -21.25 1.83 25.18
N GLY A 241 -21.32 1.70 23.85
CA GLY A 241 -22.46 2.19 23.04
C GLY A 241 -23.54 1.14 22.72
N THR A 242 -23.19 -0.15 22.78
CA THR A 242 -24.06 -1.20 22.27
C THR A 242 -25.08 -1.64 23.32
N LYS A 243 -26.37 -1.43 23.01
CA LYS A 243 -27.47 -1.89 23.86
C LYS A 243 -27.42 -3.41 24.00
N CYS A 244 -27.56 -3.93 25.22
CA CYS A 244 -27.60 -5.37 25.51
C CYS A 244 -28.61 -6.13 24.63
N GLY A 245 -29.74 -5.50 24.31
CA GLY A 245 -30.74 -6.05 23.38
C GLY A 245 -30.24 -6.27 21.95
N THR A 246 -29.30 -5.45 21.45
CA THR A 246 -28.69 -5.63 20.12
C THR A 246 -27.74 -6.82 20.12
N ILE A 247 -26.92 -6.95 21.17
CA ILE A 247 -26.01 -8.09 21.35
C ILE A 247 -26.83 -9.39 21.42
N HIS A 248 -27.90 -9.41 22.22
CA HIS A 248 -28.76 -10.57 22.32
C HIS A 248 -29.37 -10.98 20.97
N LYS A 249 -29.89 -10.02 20.20
CA LYS A 249 -30.41 -10.30 18.84
C LYS A 249 -29.34 -10.89 17.92
N ALA A 250 -28.13 -10.33 17.93
CA ALA A 250 -27.02 -10.85 17.14
C ALA A 250 -26.66 -12.29 17.53
N LEU A 251 -26.57 -12.57 18.83
CA LEU A 251 -26.29 -13.92 19.35
C LEU A 251 -27.37 -14.92 18.91
N VAL A 252 -28.66 -14.56 18.99
CA VAL A 252 -29.77 -15.43 18.55
C VAL A 252 -29.66 -15.75 17.06
N VAL A 253 -29.38 -14.75 16.21
CA VAL A 253 -29.21 -14.96 14.75
C VAL A 253 -28.04 -15.91 14.47
N HIS A 254 -26.90 -15.71 15.14
CA HIS A 254 -25.71 -16.55 14.95
C HIS A 254 -25.93 -17.96 15.49
N PHE A 255 -26.70 -18.11 16.58
CA PHE A 255 -27.04 -19.40 17.16
C PHE A 255 -27.92 -20.23 16.21
N HIS A 256 -28.96 -19.61 15.63
CA HIS A 256 -29.79 -20.27 14.62
C HIS A 256 -28.95 -20.70 13.42
N ARG A 257 -28.05 -19.84 12.97
CA ARG A 257 -27.15 -20.17 11.87
C ARG A 257 -26.23 -21.34 12.19
N PHE A 258 -25.59 -21.33 13.36
CA PHE A 258 -24.75 -22.43 13.82
C PHE A 258 -25.53 -23.75 13.88
N SER A 259 -26.78 -23.71 14.35
CA SER A 259 -27.68 -24.86 14.36
C SER A 259 -27.96 -25.40 12.95
N SER A 260 -28.22 -24.50 11.99
CA SER A 260 -28.39 -24.86 10.58
C SER A 260 -27.13 -25.50 9.99
N LEU A 261 -25.94 -24.97 10.31
CA LEU A 261 -24.66 -25.50 9.83
C LEU A 261 -24.36 -26.91 10.37
N ARG A 262 -24.85 -27.25 11.56
CA ARG A 262 -24.75 -28.61 12.13
C ARG A 262 -25.73 -29.62 11.50
N GLY A 263 -26.60 -29.18 10.59
CA GLY A 263 -27.66 -30.03 10.05
C GLY A 263 -28.74 -30.40 11.07
N VAL A 264 -28.78 -29.74 12.23
CA VAL A 264 -29.87 -29.86 13.21
C VAL A 264 -31.00 -28.94 12.74
N GLY A 265 -31.61 -29.34 11.63
CA GLY A 265 -32.74 -28.64 11.04
C GLY A 265 -33.94 -28.74 11.95
N GLY A 266 -34.25 -27.64 12.62
CA GLY A 266 -35.55 -27.31 13.22
C GLY A 266 -36.34 -28.47 13.79
N ASP A 267 -36.03 -28.89 15.02
CA ASP A 267 -37.08 -29.36 15.92
C ASP A 267 -36.65 -29.24 17.38
N THR A 268 -37.67 -29.13 18.21
CA THR A 268 -37.82 -28.97 19.67
C THR A 268 -36.91 -29.77 20.62
N SER A 269 -35.65 -30.06 20.29
CA SER A 269 -34.68 -30.64 21.22
C SER A 269 -34.19 -29.60 22.24
N LYS A 270 -34.27 -29.94 23.54
CA LYS A 270 -33.75 -29.12 24.63
C LYS A 270 -32.26 -28.85 24.40
N LEU A 271 -31.89 -27.57 24.38
CA LEU A 271 -30.50 -27.11 24.36
C LEU A 271 -29.71 -27.78 25.48
N VAL A 272 -28.66 -28.52 25.14
CA VAL A 272 -27.77 -29.14 26.13
C VAL A 272 -26.58 -28.20 26.37
N VAL A 273 -25.97 -28.28 27.55
CA VAL A 273 -24.76 -27.49 27.90
C VAL A 273 -23.64 -27.65 26.84
N GLY A 274 -23.53 -28.82 26.20
CA GLY A 274 -22.58 -29.05 25.11
C GLY A 274 -22.84 -28.21 23.84
N ASP A 275 -24.09 -27.89 23.55
CA ASP A 275 -24.45 -27.04 22.40
C ASP A 275 -24.06 -25.59 22.63
N GLN A 276 -24.21 -25.10 23.87
CA GLN A 276 -23.74 -23.77 24.27
C GLN A 276 -22.22 -23.66 24.17
N LEU A 277 -21.48 -24.64 24.69
CA LEU A 277 -20.01 -24.64 24.60
C LEU A 277 -19.51 -24.68 23.16
N SER A 278 -20.18 -25.44 22.30
CA SER A 278 -19.84 -25.51 20.86
C SER A 278 -20.15 -24.20 20.14
N PHE A 279 -21.25 -23.54 20.50
CA PHE A 279 -21.59 -22.23 19.98
C PHE A 279 -20.63 -21.12 20.45
N ASP A 280 -20.22 -21.16 21.71
CA ASP A 280 -19.22 -20.23 22.24
C ASP A 280 -17.89 -20.41 21.50
N ALA A 281 -17.48 -21.67 21.27
CA ALA A 281 -16.29 -21.98 20.47
C ALA A 281 -16.39 -21.43 19.03
N PHE A 282 -17.57 -21.57 18.41
CA PHE A 282 -17.88 -21.03 17.08
C PHE A 282 -17.79 -19.50 17.02
N LEU A 283 -18.39 -18.79 17.97
CA LEU A 283 -18.34 -17.33 18.02
C LEU A 283 -16.91 -16.82 18.21
N VAL A 284 -16.15 -17.46 19.10
CA VAL A 284 -14.75 -17.09 19.32
C VAL A 284 -13.94 -17.37 18.06
N PHE A 285 -14.18 -18.49 17.36
CA PHE A 285 -13.54 -18.76 16.07
C PHE A 285 -13.82 -17.66 15.05
N ALA A 286 -15.09 -17.32 14.83
CA ALA A 286 -15.51 -16.29 13.87
C ALA A 286 -14.84 -14.93 14.14
N LEU A 287 -14.84 -14.48 15.40
CA LEU A 287 -14.19 -13.23 15.79
C LEU A 287 -12.67 -13.27 15.61
N ARG A 288 -12.03 -14.40 15.93
CA ARG A 288 -10.58 -14.56 15.78
C ARG A 288 -10.17 -14.64 14.31
N ARG A 289 -10.96 -15.30 13.47
CA ARG A 289 -10.78 -15.31 12.02
C ARG A 289 -10.86 -13.90 11.43
N SER A 290 -11.88 -13.11 11.81
CA SER A 290 -11.98 -11.68 11.45
C SER A 290 -10.78 -10.84 11.93
N LYS A 291 -10.21 -11.19 13.09
CA LYS A 291 -9.00 -10.54 13.61
C LYS A 291 -7.73 -10.92 12.84
N GLU A 292 -7.64 -12.14 12.32
CA GLU A 292 -6.50 -12.54 11.48
C GLU A 292 -6.49 -11.80 10.13
N TYR A 293 -7.64 -11.41 9.58
CA TYR A 293 -7.70 -10.51 8.43
C TYR A 293 -7.03 -9.16 8.71
N LYS A 294 -7.16 -8.65 9.94
CA LYS A 294 -6.44 -7.46 10.39
C LYS A 294 -4.93 -7.70 10.43
N TYR A 295 -4.45 -8.80 10.99
CA TYR A 295 -3.01 -9.06 11.08
C TYR A 295 -2.38 -9.32 9.72
N ALA A 296 -3.04 -10.07 8.84
CA ALA A 296 -2.59 -10.29 7.46
C ALA A 296 -2.40 -8.97 6.70
N ARG A 297 -3.24 -7.95 6.97
CA ARG A 297 -3.12 -6.62 6.38
C ARG A 297 -2.08 -5.74 7.08
N LYS A 298 -1.98 -5.81 8.43
CA LYS A 298 -1.05 -4.99 9.23
C LYS A 298 0.41 -5.46 9.17
N VAL A 299 0.65 -6.77 9.25
CA VAL A 299 2.00 -7.36 9.20
C VAL A 299 2.69 -7.02 7.88
N ARG A 300 1.95 -6.92 6.77
CA ARG A 300 2.56 -6.56 5.48
C ARG A 300 2.78 -5.05 5.31
N LEU A 301 1.90 -4.20 5.86
CA LEU A 301 2.18 -2.75 5.95
C LEU A 301 3.47 -2.47 6.74
N SER A 302 3.77 -3.26 7.77
CA SER A 302 5.03 -3.18 8.54
C SER A 302 6.23 -3.83 7.82
N VAL A 303 6.05 -4.95 7.11
CA VAL A 303 7.13 -5.59 6.33
C VAL A 303 7.52 -4.74 5.10
N ASP A 304 6.58 -3.99 4.51
CA ASP A 304 6.85 -3.01 3.44
C ASP A 304 7.56 -1.73 3.95
N LEU A 305 7.68 -1.56 5.28
CA LEU A 305 8.48 -0.54 5.96
C LEU A 305 9.88 -1.08 6.34
N GLU A 306 10.00 -2.35 6.74
CA GLU A 306 11.29 -2.98 7.11
C GLU A 306 12.12 -3.46 5.91
N ARG A 307 11.50 -3.64 4.73
CA ARG A 307 12.19 -3.96 3.47
C ARG A 307 12.46 -2.74 2.57
N SER A 308 12.19 -1.53 3.05
CA SER A 308 12.36 -0.28 2.31
C SER A 308 13.50 0.57 2.87
#